data_AF-A0A272ERR9-F1
#
_entry.id   AF-A0A272ERR9-F1
#
_cell.length_a   1.000
_cell.length_b   1.000
_cell.length_c   1.000
_cell.angle_alpha   90.00
_cell.angle_beta   90.00
_cell.angle_gamma   90.00
#
_symmetry.space_group_name_H-M   'P 1'
#
loop_
_entity.id
_entity.type
_entity.pdbx_description
1 polymer ?
#
loop_
_entity_poly.entity_id
_entity_poly.type
_entity_poly.pdbx_seq_one_letter_code
_entity_poly.pdbx_strand_id
1 'polypeptide(L)'
;MSIRRHTASIILCALAQAWGLPALAQSEQRPPAPPSAAAPHAGPEEGRPGGFPHPGLERLGLSEEQQDKIFAILHAQAPAERSQGKAAQKAREALFTLGRSDATDAQRLRVAADALGKALAEQALLRTNTQLQIRAVLSPEQRTRLEEEAPPHQPPAPFEFSPGKPAPNAPKARP
;
A
#
# COMPACT_ATOMS: atom_id res chain seq x y z
N MET A 1 46.04 26.60 22.64
CA MET A 1 45.43 27.94 22.70
C MET A 1 43.99 27.83 22.23
N SER A 2 43.05 28.04 23.15
CA SER A 2 41.60 27.95 22.94
C SER A 2 41.06 29.34 22.61
N ILE A 3 40.30 29.48 21.53
CA ILE A 3 39.50 30.69 21.27
C ILE A 3 38.07 30.23 20.99
N ARG A 4 37.29 30.16 22.07
CA ARG A 4 35.82 30.31 22.03
C ARG A 4 35.54 31.80 22.11
N ARG A 5 34.77 32.38 21.18
CA ARG A 5 33.92 33.55 21.48
C ARG A 5 32.61 33.45 20.71
N HIS A 6 31.55 33.53 21.50
CA HIS A 6 30.14 33.42 21.17
C HIS A 6 29.60 34.73 20.60
N THR A 7 28.80 34.65 19.55
CA THR A 7 27.83 35.67 19.11
C THR A 7 26.77 34.95 18.28
N ALA A 8 25.47 35.14 18.38
CA ALA A 8 24.59 35.82 19.30
C ALA A 8 23.21 35.22 19.01
N SER A 9 22.49 34.79 20.03
CA SER A 9 21.08 34.42 19.91
C SER A 9 20.24 35.65 19.60
N ILE A 10 19.38 35.60 18.59
CA ILE A 10 18.23 36.50 18.49
C ILE A 10 16.99 35.61 18.37
N ILE A 11 16.32 35.49 19.51
CA ILE A 11 14.92 35.09 19.65
C ILE A 11 14.10 36.26 19.11
N LEU A 12 13.18 36.02 18.18
CA LEU A 12 12.07 36.94 17.95
C LEU A 12 10.75 36.19 18.03
N CYS A 13 10.02 36.53 19.09
CA CYS A 13 8.68 36.09 19.39
C CYS A 13 7.64 36.71 18.46
N ALA A 14 6.62 35.89 18.18
CA ALA A 14 5.20 36.21 18.17
C ALA A 14 4.72 37.50 17.47
N LEU A 15 3.97 37.30 16.39
CA LEU A 15 2.80 38.13 16.09
C LEU A 15 1.58 37.21 15.99
N ALA A 16 0.83 37.16 17.09
CA ALA A 16 -0.56 36.75 17.09
C ALA A 16 -1.36 37.83 16.36
N GLN A 17 -2.07 37.47 15.30
CA GLN A 17 -3.14 38.29 14.77
C GLN A 17 -4.48 37.63 15.03
N ALA A 18 -5.34 38.43 15.64
CA ALA A 18 -6.68 38.09 16.06
C ALA A 18 -7.69 38.31 14.92
N TRP A 19 -8.58 37.33 14.77
CA TRP A 19 -10.03 37.49 14.67
C TRP A 19 -10.57 38.38 13.54
N GLY A 20 -11.02 37.72 12.48
CA GLY A 20 -11.98 38.25 11.52
C GLY A 20 -12.90 37.14 11.01
N LEU A 21 -14.06 36.97 11.65
CA LEU A 21 -15.14 36.09 11.21
C LEU A 21 -16.15 36.91 10.38
N PRO A 22 -16.33 36.62 9.07
CA PRO A 22 -17.59 36.90 8.40
C PRO A 22 -18.49 35.67 8.52
N ALA A 23 -19.55 35.81 9.30
CA ALA A 23 -20.69 34.91 9.29
C ALA A 23 -21.44 35.07 7.96
N LEU A 24 -21.45 34.03 7.12
CA LEU A 24 -22.42 33.90 6.04
C LEU A 24 -22.81 32.43 5.84
N ALA A 25 -24.12 32.22 5.94
CA ALA A 25 -24.92 31.18 5.30
C ALA A 25 -24.58 29.71 5.63
N GLN A 26 -25.21 29.19 6.68
CA GLN A 26 -25.56 27.77 6.74
C GLN A 26 -26.58 27.51 5.62
N SER A 27 -26.11 27.02 4.47
CA SER A 27 -26.98 26.30 3.55
C SER A 27 -27.30 24.95 4.17
N GLU A 28 -28.56 24.77 4.53
CA GLU A 28 -29.16 23.51 4.98
C GLU A 28 -29.05 22.45 3.86
N GLN A 29 -27.87 21.83 3.72
CA GLN A 29 -27.69 20.66 2.88
C GLN A 29 -28.16 19.43 3.65
N ARG A 30 -29.43 19.10 3.42
CA ARG A 30 -30.06 17.82 3.76
C ARG A 30 -29.07 16.66 3.51
N PRO A 31 -28.84 15.76 4.48
CA PRO A 31 -27.92 14.65 4.28
C PRO A 31 -28.44 13.75 3.15
N PRO A 32 -27.60 13.35 2.18
CA PRO A 32 -27.97 12.30 1.23
C PRO A 32 -28.17 10.99 2.00
N ALA A 33 -29.25 10.28 1.67
CA ALA A 33 -29.57 8.95 2.18
C ALA A 33 -28.38 7.98 1.99
N PRO A 34 -28.17 7.01 2.89
CA PRO A 34 -27.06 6.06 2.77
C PRO A 34 -27.24 5.20 1.50
N PRO A 35 -26.21 5.06 0.65
CA PRO A 35 -26.25 4.04 -0.39
C PRO A 35 -26.30 2.65 0.24
N SER A 36 -27.26 1.87 -0.26
CA SER A 36 -27.48 0.44 0.00
C SER A 36 -26.18 -0.35 0.07
N ALA A 37 -26.14 -1.31 1.01
CA ALA A 37 -25.07 -2.24 1.28
C ALA A 37 -24.37 -2.75 0.01
N ALA A 38 -23.26 -2.10 -0.34
CA ALA A 38 -22.21 -2.73 -1.12
C ALA A 38 -21.55 -3.77 -0.19
N ALA A 39 -21.43 -4.99 -0.69
CA ALA A 39 -20.73 -6.09 -0.04
C ALA A 39 -19.40 -5.60 0.58
N PRO A 40 -18.97 -6.16 1.73
CA PRO A 40 -17.67 -5.82 2.28
C PRO A 40 -16.61 -6.27 1.28
N HIS A 41 -16.11 -5.31 0.48
CA HIS A 41 -14.80 -5.43 -0.11
C HIS A 41 -13.86 -5.67 1.06
N ALA A 42 -13.17 -6.81 1.01
CA ALA A 42 -12.16 -7.19 1.97
C ALA A 42 -11.39 -5.95 2.42
N GLY A 43 -11.54 -5.60 3.70
CA GLY A 43 -10.73 -4.54 4.31
C GLY A 43 -9.24 -4.88 4.12
N PRO A 44 -8.34 -3.93 4.41
CA PRO A 44 -6.95 -4.30 4.64
C PRO A 44 -6.99 -5.47 5.61
N GLU A 45 -6.39 -6.62 5.28
CA GLU A 45 -6.23 -7.69 6.26
C GLU A 45 -5.59 -7.06 7.50
N GLU A 46 -6.41 -6.81 8.51
CA GLU A 46 -5.95 -6.45 9.83
C GLU A 46 -5.12 -7.65 10.26
N GLY A 47 -3.80 -7.44 10.21
CA GLY A 47 -2.80 -8.47 10.38
C GLY A 47 -3.18 -9.37 11.55
N ARG A 48 -3.44 -10.62 11.22
CA ARG A 48 -3.59 -11.70 12.20
C ARG A 48 -2.40 -11.58 13.15
N PRO A 49 -2.60 -11.34 14.45
CA PRO A 49 -1.49 -11.23 15.40
C PRO A 49 -0.82 -12.61 15.45
N GLY A 50 0.34 -12.74 14.83
CA GLY A 50 1.09 -14.00 14.72
C GLY A 50 0.95 -14.77 13.40
N GLY A 51 0.25 -14.23 12.38
CA GLY A 51 0.22 -14.86 11.05
C GLY A 51 1.48 -14.54 10.25
N PHE A 52 2.19 -15.57 9.76
CA PHE A 52 3.30 -15.34 8.85
C PHE A 52 2.74 -14.90 7.48
N PRO A 53 3.20 -13.78 6.88
CA PRO A 53 2.76 -13.34 5.55
C PRO A 53 3.26 -14.27 4.42
N HIS A 54 3.86 -15.40 4.77
CA HIS A 54 4.35 -16.41 3.85
C HIS A 54 3.46 -17.66 3.87
N PRO A 55 2.71 -17.91 2.79
CA PRO A 55 2.00 -19.17 2.61
C PRO A 55 2.96 -20.35 2.82
N GLY A 56 2.57 -21.30 3.68
CA GLY A 56 3.31 -22.55 3.90
C GLY A 56 4.24 -22.57 5.11
N LEU A 57 4.72 -21.43 5.64
CA LEU A 57 5.60 -21.45 6.83
C LEU A 57 4.93 -22.03 8.07
N GLU A 58 3.63 -21.77 8.24
CA GLU A 58 2.81 -22.29 9.34
C GLU A 58 2.76 -23.82 9.36
N ARG A 59 3.02 -24.48 8.23
CA ARG A 59 2.94 -25.95 8.06
C ARG A 59 4.29 -26.66 8.21
N LEU A 60 5.40 -25.93 8.33
CA LEU A 60 6.75 -26.49 8.39
C LEU A 60 7.20 -26.95 9.79
N GLY A 61 6.38 -26.73 10.83
CA GLY A 61 6.74 -27.08 12.21
C GLY A 61 7.99 -26.34 12.69
N LEU A 62 8.02 -25.02 12.55
CA LEU A 62 9.16 -24.17 12.91
C LEU A 62 9.45 -24.24 14.42
N SER A 63 10.71 -24.31 14.82
CA SER A 63 11.09 -24.18 16.23
C SER A 63 10.84 -22.75 16.74
N GLU A 64 10.71 -22.56 18.05
CA GLU A 64 10.54 -21.22 18.66
C GLU A 64 11.65 -20.26 18.23
N GLU A 65 12.91 -20.71 18.24
CA GLU A 65 14.04 -19.90 17.79
C GLU A 65 13.93 -19.50 16.30
N GLN A 66 13.41 -20.37 15.43
CA GLN A 66 13.17 -20.03 14.03
C GLN A 66 12.03 -19.03 13.88
N GLN A 67 10.95 -19.21 14.64
CA GLN A 67 9.80 -18.29 14.64
C GLN A 67 10.23 -16.89 15.08
N ASP A 68 11.02 -16.77 16.15
CA ASP A 68 11.55 -15.50 16.64
C ASP A 68 12.44 -14.80 15.61
N LYS A 69 13.33 -15.54 14.94
CA LYS A 69 14.17 -14.99 13.86
C LYS A 69 13.33 -14.49 12.69
N ILE A 70 12.33 -15.25 12.27
CA ILE A 70 11.43 -14.86 11.18
C ILE A 70 10.60 -13.63 11.59
N PHE A 71 10.08 -13.61 12.81
CA PHE A 71 9.36 -12.47 13.36
C PHE A 71 10.22 -11.20 13.35
N ALA A 72 11.48 -11.30 13.81
CA ALA A 72 12.42 -10.18 13.79
C ALA A 72 12.69 -9.66 12.37
N ILE A 73 12.88 -10.57 11.40
CA ILE A 73 13.04 -10.21 9.97
C ILE A 73 11.81 -9.43 9.47
N LEU A 74 10.61 -9.94 9.71
CA LEU A 74 9.36 -9.31 9.24
C LEU A 74 9.13 -7.95 9.91
N HIS A 75 9.34 -7.87 11.22
CA HIS A 75 9.18 -6.62 11.97
C HIS A 75 10.18 -5.54 11.54
N ALA A 76 11.43 -5.92 11.24
CA ALA A 76 12.44 -4.98 10.76
C ALA A 76 12.06 -4.37 9.40
N GLN A 77 11.35 -5.12 8.55
CA GLN A 77 11.00 -4.68 7.20
C GLN A 77 9.63 -4.00 7.10
N ALA A 78 8.75 -4.23 8.06
CA ALA A 78 7.39 -3.68 8.06
C ALA A 78 7.32 -2.14 7.85
N PRO A 79 8.24 -1.31 8.39
CA PRO A 79 8.24 0.14 8.10
C PRO A 79 8.51 0.44 6.61
N ALA A 80 9.46 -0.26 6.00
CA ALA A 80 9.82 -0.08 4.60
C ALA A 80 8.67 -0.51 3.68
N GLU A 81 8.03 -1.65 3.95
CA GLU A 81 6.85 -2.09 3.21
C GLU A 81 5.71 -1.08 3.29
N ARG A 82 5.40 -0.56 4.49
CA ARG A 82 4.37 0.48 4.66
C ARG A 82 4.69 1.74 3.89
N SER A 83 5.95 2.18 3.88
CA SER A 83 6.39 3.36 3.13
C SER A 83 6.20 3.17 1.61
N GLN A 84 6.62 2.02 1.08
CA GLN A 84 6.46 1.70 -0.34
C GLN A 84 4.99 1.55 -0.74
N GLY A 85 4.17 0.93 0.12
CA GLY A 85 2.73 0.83 -0.07
C GLY A 85 2.06 2.20 -0.19
N LYS A 86 2.42 3.16 0.68
CA LYS A 86 1.93 4.55 0.59
C LYS A 86 2.38 5.25 -0.70
N ALA A 87 3.63 5.05 -1.12
CA ALA A 87 4.15 5.63 -2.36
C ALA A 87 3.39 5.09 -3.58
N ALA A 88 3.19 3.76 -3.66
CA ALA A 88 2.44 3.12 -4.73
C ALA A 88 0.97 3.56 -4.74
N GLN A 89 0.32 3.65 -3.56
CA GLN A 89 -1.05 4.13 -3.45
C GLN A 89 -1.18 5.57 -3.97
N LYS A 90 -0.33 6.48 -3.51
CA LYS A 90 -0.34 7.88 -3.93
C LYS A 90 -0.12 8.04 -5.45
N ALA A 91 0.81 7.28 -6.02
CA ALA A 91 1.07 7.33 -7.46
C ALA A 91 -0.13 6.79 -8.28
N ARG A 92 -0.79 5.74 -7.78
CA ARG A 92 -2.00 5.17 -8.39
C ARG A 92 -3.18 6.12 -8.31
N GLU A 93 -3.38 6.78 -7.17
CA GLU A 93 -4.39 7.83 -6.99
C GLU A 93 -4.13 9.00 -7.95
N ALA A 94 -2.88 9.46 -8.07
CA ALA A 94 -2.53 10.52 -9.02
C ALA A 94 -2.85 10.15 -10.47
N LEU A 95 -2.53 8.93 -10.92
CA LEU A 95 -2.90 8.44 -12.24
C LEU A 95 -4.42 8.40 -12.43
N PHE A 96 -5.16 7.90 -11.44
CA PHE A 96 -6.63 7.85 -11.50
C PHE A 96 -7.25 9.23 -11.57
N THR A 97 -6.77 10.19 -10.78
CA THR A 97 -7.24 11.58 -10.80
C THR A 97 -6.93 12.27 -12.14
N LEU A 98 -5.70 12.14 -12.65
CA LEU A 98 -5.30 12.71 -13.95
C LEU A 98 -6.08 12.09 -15.13
N GLY A 99 -6.41 10.79 -15.05
CA GLY A 99 -7.23 10.13 -16.06
C GLY A 99 -8.69 10.59 -16.08
N ARG A 100 -9.17 11.27 -15.02
CA ARG A 100 -10.53 11.81 -14.91
C ARG A 100 -10.61 13.31 -15.15
N SER A 101 -9.48 14.00 -15.29
CA SER A 101 -9.47 15.44 -15.57
C SER A 101 -9.68 15.71 -17.05
N ASP A 102 -10.40 16.79 -17.37
CA ASP A 102 -10.63 17.23 -18.75
C ASP A 102 -9.36 17.74 -19.46
N ALA A 103 -8.29 18.01 -18.69
CA ALA A 103 -7.00 18.44 -19.19
C ALA A 103 -5.99 17.29 -19.24
N THR A 104 -5.45 17.03 -20.44
CA THR A 104 -4.36 16.05 -20.62
C THR A 104 -3.02 16.71 -20.28
N ASP A 105 -2.50 16.44 -19.08
CA ASP A 105 -1.12 16.76 -18.72
C ASP A 105 -0.24 15.50 -18.87
N ALA A 106 0.27 15.29 -20.08
CA ALA A 106 1.07 14.12 -20.44
C ALA A 106 2.35 14.00 -19.58
N GLN A 107 2.92 15.12 -19.14
CA GLN A 107 4.11 15.11 -18.31
C GLN A 107 3.80 14.64 -16.89
N ARG A 108 2.71 15.12 -16.29
CA ARG A 108 2.26 14.63 -14.97
C ARG A 108 1.85 13.17 -15.00
N LEU A 109 1.20 12.72 -16.09
CA LEU A 109 0.87 11.30 -16.29
C LEU A 109 2.14 10.43 -16.30
N ARG A 110 3.17 10.84 -17.04
CA ARG A 110 4.46 10.12 -17.08
C ARG A 110 5.12 10.08 -15.71
N VAL A 111 5.21 11.20 -15.01
CA VAL A 111 5.80 11.27 -13.66
C VAL A 111 5.06 10.35 -12.68
N ALA A 112 3.72 10.33 -12.70
CA ALA A 112 2.93 9.47 -11.85
C ALA A 112 3.10 7.98 -12.20
N ALA A 113 3.19 7.64 -13.49
CA ALA A 113 3.46 6.29 -13.95
C ALA A 113 4.85 5.80 -13.54
N ASP A 114 5.88 6.62 -13.72
CA ASP A 114 7.26 6.30 -13.32
C ASP A 114 7.36 6.11 -11.80
N ALA A 115 6.69 6.97 -11.02
CA ALA A 115 6.64 6.84 -9.57
C ALA A 115 5.95 5.54 -9.13
N LEU A 116 4.85 5.15 -9.78
CA LEU A 116 4.17 3.88 -9.50
C LEU A 116 5.06 2.69 -9.85
N GLY A 117 5.68 2.70 -11.03
CA GLY A 117 6.59 1.64 -11.48
C GLY A 117 7.77 1.44 -10.52
N LYS A 118 8.39 2.55 -10.09
CA LYS A 118 9.48 2.53 -9.11
C LYS A 118 9.05 1.94 -7.76
N ALA A 119 7.93 2.41 -7.20
CA ALA A 119 7.43 1.91 -5.92
C ALA A 119 7.11 0.40 -5.95
N LEU A 120 6.54 -0.08 -7.06
CA LEU A 120 6.27 -1.51 -7.25
C LEU A 120 7.55 -2.33 -7.37
N ALA A 121 8.56 -1.84 -8.09
CA ALA A 121 9.86 -2.49 -8.19
C ALA A 121 10.58 -2.57 -6.83
N GLU A 122 10.57 -1.49 -6.05
CA GLU A 122 11.15 -1.46 -4.71
C GLU A 122 10.44 -2.41 -3.75
N GLN A 123 9.10 -2.49 -3.82
CA GLN A 123 8.32 -3.45 -3.04
C GLN A 123 8.65 -4.91 -3.42
N ALA A 124 8.80 -5.21 -4.72
CA ALA A 124 9.16 -6.55 -5.18
C ALA A 124 10.56 -6.96 -4.68
N LEU A 125 11.54 -6.06 -4.78
CA LEU A 125 12.89 -6.29 -4.27
C LEU A 125 12.89 -6.51 -2.75
N LEU A 126 12.15 -5.68 -2.00
CA LEU A 126 12.04 -5.82 -0.56
C LEU A 126 11.52 -7.21 -0.19
N ARG A 127 10.38 -7.63 -0.77
CA ARG A 127 9.76 -8.93 -0.53
C ARG A 127 10.64 -10.11 -0.90
N THR A 128 11.35 -10.04 -2.03
CA THR A 128 12.28 -11.10 -2.45
C THR A 128 13.45 -11.21 -1.46
N ASN A 129 13.99 -10.08 -1.01
CA ASN A 129 15.05 -10.10 0.00
C ASN A 129 14.56 -10.66 1.34
N THR A 130 13.32 -10.34 1.76
CA THR A 130 12.65 -10.99 2.91
C THR A 130 12.62 -12.50 2.77
N GLN A 131 12.16 -12.98 1.61
CA GLN A 131 12.03 -14.40 1.32
C GLN A 131 13.37 -15.12 1.42
N LEU A 132 14.43 -14.52 0.88
CA LEU A 132 15.78 -15.08 0.96
C LEU A 132 16.27 -15.15 2.41
N GLN A 133 16.03 -14.11 3.21
CA GLN A 133 16.41 -14.09 4.63
C GLN A 133 15.63 -15.15 5.43
N ILE A 134 14.33 -15.28 5.19
CA ILE A 134 13.50 -16.31 5.85
C ILE A 134 13.96 -17.71 5.43
N ARG A 135 14.19 -17.96 4.14
CA ARG A 135 14.71 -19.24 3.67
C ARG A 135 16.04 -19.59 4.32
N ALA A 136 16.91 -18.61 4.60
CA ALA A 136 18.17 -18.84 5.30
C ALA A 136 18.01 -19.35 6.74
N VAL A 137 16.89 -19.05 7.42
CA VAL A 137 16.57 -19.54 8.77
C VAL A 137 16.10 -21.00 8.78
N LEU A 138 15.55 -21.48 7.67
CA LEU A 138 15.02 -22.84 7.54
C LEU A 138 16.13 -23.88 7.37
N SER A 139 15.88 -25.10 7.86
CA SER A 139 16.75 -26.26 7.58
C SER A 139 16.65 -26.67 6.10
N PRO A 140 17.63 -27.42 5.56
CA PRO A 140 17.55 -27.96 4.21
C PRO A 140 16.26 -28.74 3.95
N GLU A 141 15.84 -29.58 4.89
CA GLU A 141 14.64 -30.41 4.79
C GLU A 141 13.36 -29.56 4.78
N GLN A 142 13.31 -28.51 5.61
CA GLN A 142 12.18 -27.57 5.62
C GLN A 142 12.08 -26.78 4.31
N ARG A 143 13.20 -26.44 3.67
CA ARG A 143 13.21 -25.76 2.36
C ARG A 143 12.64 -26.67 1.27
N THR A 144 13.00 -27.95 1.26
CA THR A 144 12.43 -28.92 0.32
C THR A 144 10.93 -29.04 0.49
N ARG A 145 10.45 -29.19 1.74
CA ARG A 145 9.00 -29.23 2.02
C ARG A 145 8.27 -27.96 1.59
N LEU A 146 8.89 -26.80 1.79
CA LEU A 146 8.30 -25.52 1.35
C LEU A 146 8.14 -25.45 -0.18
N GLU A 147 9.06 -26.05 -0.94
CA GLU A 147 8.99 -26.12 -2.40
C GLU A 147 7.94 -27.12 -2.89
N GLU A 148 7.81 -28.27 -2.22
CA GLU A 148 6.80 -29.30 -2.51
C GLU A 148 5.37 -28.83 -2.20
N GLU A 149 5.21 -28.05 -1.12
CA GLU A 149 3.91 -27.50 -0.70
C GLU A 149 3.56 -26.16 -1.38
N ALA A 150 4.48 -25.59 -2.17
CA ALA A 150 4.18 -24.39 -2.91
C ALA A 150 3.03 -24.72 -3.89
N PRO A 151 1.90 -23.97 -3.85
CA PRO A 151 0.85 -24.19 -4.83
C PRO A 151 1.48 -24.08 -6.22
N PRO A 152 1.08 -24.93 -7.20
CA PRO A 152 1.63 -24.87 -8.54
C PRO A 152 1.56 -23.42 -8.99
N HIS A 153 2.68 -22.90 -9.49
CA HIS A 153 2.75 -21.53 -9.94
C HIS A 153 1.76 -21.39 -11.10
N GLN A 154 0.52 -21.02 -10.77
CA GLN A 154 -0.47 -20.73 -11.79
C GLN A 154 0.09 -19.49 -12.48
N PRO A 155 0.47 -19.58 -13.77
CA PRO A 155 0.78 -18.37 -14.50
C PRO A 155 -0.43 -17.45 -14.33
N PRO A 156 -0.22 -16.12 -14.21
CA PRO A 156 -1.36 -15.21 -14.20
C PRO A 156 -2.26 -15.62 -15.35
N ALA A 157 -3.55 -15.87 -15.05
CA ALA A 157 -4.49 -16.29 -16.08
C ALA A 157 -4.27 -15.35 -17.28
N PRO A 158 -4.24 -15.87 -18.52
CA PRO A 158 -4.20 -15.02 -19.69
C PRO A 158 -5.22 -13.91 -19.47
N PHE A 159 -4.88 -12.67 -19.83
CA PHE A 159 -5.79 -11.54 -19.68
C PHE A 159 -6.94 -11.72 -20.68
N GLU A 160 -7.82 -12.67 -20.40
CA GLU A 160 -9.04 -12.91 -21.12
C GLU A 160 -9.96 -11.76 -20.73
N PHE A 161 -10.15 -10.85 -21.66
CA PHE A 161 -11.24 -9.90 -21.58
C PHE A 161 -12.53 -10.72 -21.51
N SER A 162 -13.04 -10.96 -20.30
CA SER A 162 -14.36 -11.54 -20.12
C SER A 162 -15.35 -10.42 -20.43
N PRO A 163 -16.09 -10.46 -21.56
CA PRO A 163 -17.16 -9.50 -21.78
C PRO A 163 -18.17 -9.75 -20.65
N GLY A 164 -18.18 -8.86 -19.66
CA GLY A 164 -19.10 -8.97 -18.54
C GLY A 164 -20.50 -9.23 -19.07
N LYS A 165 -21.21 -10.21 -18.50
CA LYS A 165 -22.61 -10.48 -18.85
C LYS A 165 -23.36 -9.14 -18.86
N PRO A 166 -24.13 -8.81 -19.92
CA PRO A 166 -24.84 -7.55 -19.97
C PRO A 166 -25.69 -7.41 -18.70
N ALA A 167 -25.61 -6.25 -18.07
CA ALA A 167 -26.42 -5.96 -16.89
C ALA A 167 -27.89 -6.28 -17.21
N PRO A 168 -28.65 -6.89 -16.28
CA PRO A 168 -30.01 -7.38 -16.54
C PRO A 168 -30.99 -6.30 -17.02
N ASN A 169 -30.61 -5.03 -16.97
CA ASN A 169 -31.42 -3.86 -17.35
C ASN A 169 -30.75 -2.95 -18.39
N ALA A 170 -29.91 -3.48 -19.30
CA ALA A 170 -29.42 -2.68 -20.42
C ALA A 170 -30.63 -2.19 -21.27
N PRO A 171 -30.80 -0.88 -21.51
CA PRO A 171 -31.91 -0.38 -22.32
C PRO A 171 -31.80 -0.96 -23.73
N LYS A 172 -32.87 -1.61 -24.19
CA LYS A 172 -32.94 -2.13 -25.57
C LYS A 172 -32.73 -0.97 -26.53
N ALA A 173 -31.70 -1.08 -27.38
CA ALA A 173 -31.51 -0.16 -28.50
C ALA A 173 -32.79 -0.14 -29.34
N ARG A 174 -33.38 1.05 -29.50
CA ARG A 174 -34.57 1.26 -30.32
C ARG A 174 -34.13 1.23 -31.80
N PRO A 175 -34.88 0.55 -32.70
CA PRO A 175 -34.57 0.51 -34.13
C PRO A 175 -34.62 1.88 -34.79
#